data_AF-A0AAV8VDY1-F1
#
_entry.id   AF-A0AAV8VDY1-F1
#
_cell.length_a   1.000
_cell.length_b   1.000
_cell.length_c   1.000
_cell.angle_alpha   90.00
_cell.angle_beta   90.00
_cell.angle_gamma   90.00
#
_symmetry.space_group_name_H-M   'P 1'
#
loop_
_entity.id
_entity.type
_entity.pdbx_description
1 polymer ?
#
loop_
_entity_poly.entity_id
_entity_poly.type
_entity_poly.pdbx_seq_one_letter_code
_entity_poly.pdbx_strand_id
1 'polypeptide(L)'
;MKIIFMKIQRKEQMKERGKQTYKYVCQITDIDPLLAEGFKSFGNKNRFRRILNDISEIEHSDIVELLPQPMEKEDYFEFPFDINVSHFQLPRVYISFTKYCEETNVKFRFVDSYSFMGFSLDALSSILIEEDFVNLRNEFHDLEDTKCKLLLRKGVFCYDYVDNMNKLQEIQLPRQEDFYSILTDEGISLEDYEHAQNVWRTFCCRNLGEYADLYLKTDVMLLTDIFEQFRATCHETYGLDPAHYYTLPGYTWDAMLKHTKCSLETIQDVDILLFFESGVRGGLSQCSNRYSIANNKYVPGYNSEAPSKYLMYFDVNNLYGWAMSQYLPFGGFEWLTDLEDFNIIQTSVIF
;
A
#
# COMPACT_ATOMS: atom_id res chain seq x y z
N MET A 1 -7.68 3.40 -19.74
CA MET A 1 -7.06 2.22 -19.08
C MET A 1 -7.91 1.01 -19.45
N LYS A 2 -7.34 -0.12 -19.91
CA LYS A 2 -8.11 -1.37 -20.07
C LYS A 2 -8.01 -2.14 -18.76
N ILE A 3 -9.13 -2.31 -18.07
CA ILE A 3 -9.22 -3.14 -16.86
C ILE A 3 -9.17 -4.60 -17.34
N ILE A 4 -8.24 -5.38 -16.78
CA ILE A 4 -8.02 -6.78 -17.15
C ILE A 4 -8.53 -7.64 -16.00
N PHE A 5 -9.63 -8.38 -16.20
CA PHE A 5 -10.17 -9.28 -15.18
C PHE A 5 -9.50 -10.65 -15.26
N MET A 6 -9.20 -11.24 -14.10
CA MET A 6 -8.58 -12.56 -14.00
C MET A 6 -9.55 -13.53 -13.31
N LYS A 7 -10.04 -14.54 -14.03
CA LYS A 7 -11.04 -15.54 -13.62
C LYS A 7 -10.38 -16.86 -13.23
N ILE A 8 -10.65 -17.37 -12.03
CA ILE A 8 -10.12 -18.67 -11.57
C ILE A 8 -10.91 -19.82 -12.23
N GLN A 9 -10.21 -20.71 -12.93
CA GLN A 9 -10.78 -21.81 -13.72
C GLN A 9 -10.76 -23.15 -12.97
N ARG A 10 -9.64 -23.49 -12.31
CA ARG A 10 -9.48 -24.79 -11.63
C ARG A 10 -8.67 -24.67 -10.34
N LYS A 11 -8.99 -25.50 -9.36
CA LYS A 11 -8.23 -25.68 -8.11
C LYS A 11 -7.84 -27.13 -7.92
N GLU A 12 -6.56 -27.38 -7.69
CA GLU A 12 -6.03 -28.72 -7.42
C GLU A 12 -5.41 -28.77 -6.03
N GLN A 13 -5.81 -29.77 -5.24
CA GLN A 13 -5.27 -30.00 -3.91
C GLN A 13 -4.03 -30.89 -4.00
N MET A 14 -2.94 -30.40 -3.43
CA MET A 14 -1.66 -31.11 -3.37
C MET A 14 -1.20 -31.25 -1.93
N LYS A 15 -0.28 -32.19 -1.71
CA LYS A 15 0.32 -32.44 -0.40
C LYS A 15 1.83 -32.42 -0.55
N GLU A 16 2.42 -31.34 -0.08
CA GLU A 16 3.87 -31.13 -0.15
C GLU A 16 4.42 -30.86 1.24
N ARG A 17 5.47 -31.59 1.62
CA ARG A 17 6.13 -31.50 2.94
C ARG A 17 5.17 -31.59 4.14
N GLY A 18 4.16 -32.45 4.05
CA GLY A 18 3.20 -32.70 5.12
C GLY A 18 2.13 -31.62 5.32
N LYS A 19 2.13 -30.55 4.51
CA LYS A 19 1.11 -29.50 4.50
C LYS A 19 0.21 -29.65 3.27
N GLN A 20 -1.07 -29.35 3.43
CA GLN A 20 -2.00 -29.26 2.31
C GLN A 20 -1.80 -27.94 1.58
N THR A 21 -1.51 -28.02 0.28
CA THR A 21 -1.32 -26.87 -0.62
C THR A 21 -2.34 -26.94 -1.75
N TYR A 22 -2.58 -25.81 -2.40
CA TYR A 22 -3.54 -25.73 -3.51
C TYR A 22 -2.94 -24.95 -4.67
N LYS A 23 -3.10 -25.48 -5.88
CA LYS A 23 -2.74 -24.84 -7.15
C LYS A 23 -4.00 -24.29 -7.80
N TYR A 24 -3.94 -23.05 -8.28
CA TYR A 24 -5.02 -22.37 -8.97
C TYR A 24 -4.61 -22.13 -10.42
N VAL A 25 -5.52 -22.32 -11.37
CA VAL A 25 -5.34 -21.96 -12.78
C VAL A 25 -6.29 -20.81 -13.05
N CYS A 26 -5.77 -19.70 -13.59
CA CYS A 26 -6.55 -18.49 -13.87
C CYS A 26 -6.57 -18.19 -15.37
N GLN A 27 -7.59 -17.49 -15.83
CA GLN A 27 -7.74 -17.00 -17.20
C GLN A 27 -7.95 -15.50 -17.14
N ILE A 28 -7.19 -14.76 -17.93
CA ILE A 28 -7.45 -13.34 -18.17
C ILE A 28 -8.56 -13.25 -19.23
N THR A 29 -9.66 -12.55 -18.95
CA THR A 29 -10.69 -12.32 -19.98
C THR A 29 -10.15 -11.36 -21.03
N ASP A 30 -10.37 -11.68 -22.31
CA ASP A 30 -9.92 -11.00 -23.54
C ASP A 30 -8.48 -11.24 -24.03
N ILE A 31 -7.73 -12.16 -23.42
CA ILE A 31 -6.42 -12.63 -23.90
C ILE A 31 -6.38 -14.16 -23.78
N ASP A 32 -5.68 -14.85 -24.69
CA ASP A 32 -5.45 -16.30 -24.59
C ASP A 32 -4.89 -16.69 -23.21
N PRO A 33 -5.25 -17.88 -22.69
CA PRO A 33 -5.11 -18.21 -21.28
C PRO A 33 -3.67 -18.13 -20.78
N LEU A 34 -3.44 -17.24 -19.81
CA LEU A 34 -2.21 -17.16 -19.02
C LEU A 34 -2.27 -18.16 -17.85
N LEU A 35 -1.44 -19.21 -17.90
CA LEU A 35 -1.28 -20.13 -16.79
C LEU A 35 -0.51 -19.43 -15.66
N ALA A 36 -1.21 -19.07 -14.58
CA ALA A 36 -0.61 -18.49 -13.38
C ALA A 36 -0.71 -19.48 -12.21
N GLU A 37 0.41 -19.82 -11.57
CA GLU A 37 0.48 -20.68 -10.39
C GLU A 37 0.69 -19.83 -9.12
N GLY A 38 -0.02 -20.16 -8.03
CA GLY A 38 0.17 -19.51 -6.73
C GLY A 38 -0.06 -20.48 -5.57
N PHE A 39 0.71 -20.32 -4.47
CA PHE A 39 0.72 -21.20 -3.30
C PHE A 39 0.46 -20.42 -1.99
N LYS A 40 -0.13 -21.08 -0.98
CA LYS A 40 -0.35 -20.56 0.40
C LYS A 40 0.37 -21.46 1.41
N SER A 41 1.03 -20.89 2.42
CA SER A 41 1.68 -21.65 3.51
C SER A 41 1.52 -20.95 4.86
N PHE A 42 1.14 -21.70 5.90
CA PHE A 42 1.17 -21.29 7.30
C PHE A 42 2.52 -21.65 7.97
N GLY A 43 3.14 -20.68 8.67
CA GLY A 43 3.95 -20.89 9.88
C GLY A 43 5.44 -21.31 9.78
N ASN A 44 6.29 -20.38 10.27
CA ASN A 44 7.58 -20.45 10.98
C ASN A 44 8.95 -20.81 10.31
N LYS A 45 9.88 -19.85 10.51
CA LYS A 45 11.36 -19.83 10.73
C LYS A 45 12.32 -20.86 10.08
N ASN A 46 13.28 -20.29 9.33
CA ASN A 46 14.68 -20.68 9.08
C ASN A 46 15.06 -21.88 8.18
N ARG A 47 16.08 -21.60 7.34
CA ARG A 47 16.91 -22.43 6.43
C ARG A 47 16.30 -22.81 5.07
N PHE A 48 16.86 -22.20 4.01
CA PHE A 48 16.76 -22.70 2.64
C PHE A 48 18.08 -23.34 2.20
N ARG A 49 17.99 -24.61 1.78
CA ARG A 49 18.91 -25.26 0.83
C ARG A 49 18.10 -25.52 -0.44
N ARG A 50 18.69 -25.18 -1.60
CA ARG A 50 18.24 -25.48 -2.96
C ARG A 50 17.76 -26.92 -3.13
N ILE A 51 16.79 -27.12 -4.01
CA ILE A 51 16.90 -27.95 -5.22
C ILE A 51 15.66 -27.67 -6.10
N LEU A 52 15.95 -27.31 -7.35
CA LEU A 52 15.03 -27.14 -8.48
C LEU A 52 14.52 -28.50 -8.96
N ASN A 53 13.31 -28.51 -9.53
CA ASN A 53 13.10 -28.92 -10.92
C ASN A 53 11.64 -28.66 -11.37
N ASP A 54 11.54 -28.29 -12.64
CA ASP A 54 10.36 -28.23 -13.51
C ASP A 54 9.52 -26.93 -13.51
N ILE A 55 10.22 -25.79 -13.68
CA ILE A 55 9.66 -24.55 -14.25
C ILE A 55 10.46 -24.23 -15.51
N SER A 56 10.01 -24.77 -16.65
CA SER A 56 10.29 -24.23 -17.98
C SER A 56 8.94 -23.66 -18.44
N GLU A 57 8.64 -22.39 -18.19
CA GLU A 57 8.60 -21.35 -19.23
C GLU A 57 8.46 -19.95 -18.58
N ILE A 58 9.43 -19.56 -17.75
CA ILE A 58 9.69 -18.16 -17.40
C ILE A 58 11.21 -18.00 -17.51
N GLU A 59 11.68 -17.27 -18.51
CA GLU A 59 13.12 -17.05 -18.69
C GLU A 59 13.58 -15.84 -17.87
N HIS A 60 14.83 -15.88 -17.41
CA HIS A 60 15.46 -14.82 -16.60
C HIS A 60 15.47 -13.46 -17.33
N SER A 61 15.35 -13.46 -18.66
CA SER A 61 15.21 -12.29 -19.52
C SER A 61 13.89 -11.52 -19.34
N ASP A 62 12.86 -12.13 -18.76
CA ASP A 62 11.52 -11.55 -18.68
C ASP A 62 11.30 -10.61 -17.47
N ILE A 63 12.21 -10.63 -16.50
CA ILE A 63 12.16 -9.87 -15.24
C ILE A 63 13.44 -9.04 -15.11
N VAL A 64 13.35 -7.74 -15.41
CA VAL A 64 14.56 -6.90 -15.58
C VAL A 64 14.71 -5.82 -14.50
N GLU A 65 13.66 -5.48 -13.75
CA GLU A 65 13.72 -4.37 -12.78
C GLU A 65 13.02 -4.73 -11.46
N LEU A 66 13.83 -5.02 -10.42
CA LEU A 66 13.40 -5.17 -9.04
C LEU A 66 13.95 -3.98 -8.26
N LEU A 67 13.08 -3.08 -7.79
CA LEU A 67 13.47 -1.99 -6.91
C LEU A 67 13.24 -2.41 -5.45
N PRO A 68 14.32 -2.57 -4.65
CA PRO A 68 14.19 -2.90 -3.24
C PRO A 68 13.64 -1.70 -2.44
N GLN A 69 12.90 -1.96 -1.36
CA GLN A 69 12.58 -0.92 -0.36
C GLN A 69 13.87 -0.45 0.35
N PRO A 70 14.03 0.86 0.63
CA PRO A 70 15.13 1.33 1.45
C PRO A 70 15.04 0.71 2.84
N MET A 71 16.11 0.03 3.28
CA MET A 71 16.15 -0.71 4.53
C MET A 71 16.41 0.22 5.72
N GLU A 72 15.75 0.00 6.85
CA GLU A 72 15.99 0.79 8.08
C GLU A 72 17.20 0.31 8.92
N LYS A 73 17.91 -0.76 8.55
CA LYS A 73 19.12 -1.25 9.24
C LYS A 73 20.03 -2.10 8.35
N GLU A 74 21.33 -2.01 8.63
CA GLU A 74 22.43 -2.77 8.00
C GLU A 74 22.31 -4.29 8.27
N ASP A 75 21.49 -4.99 7.50
CA ASP A 75 21.57 -6.45 7.37
C ASP A 75 22.21 -6.78 6.00
N TYR A 76 23.50 -7.13 6.01
CA TYR A 76 24.18 -7.67 4.83
C TYR A 76 23.72 -9.10 4.55
N PHE A 77 23.16 -9.35 3.36
CA PHE A 77 22.93 -10.71 2.87
C PHE A 77 24.00 -11.10 1.85
N GLU A 78 24.70 -12.20 2.10
CA GLU A 78 25.42 -12.95 1.06
C GLU A 78 24.40 -13.56 0.09
N PHE A 79 24.58 -13.31 -1.21
CA PHE A 79 23.72 -13.81 -2.29
C PHE A 79 23.86 -15.33 -2.48
N PRO A 80 22.82 -16.15 -2.25
CA PRO A 80 22.75 -17.48 -2.83
C PRO A 80 21.93 -17.36 -4.12
N PHE A 81 22.63 -17.34 -5.26
CA PHE A 81 22.02 -17.44 -6.59
C PHE A 81 21.07 -18.65 -6.65
N ASP A 82 19.78 -18.39 -6.82
CA ASP A 82 18.74 -19.17 -7.53
C ASP A 82 17.38 -18.61 -7.11
N ILE A 83 16.81 -17.74 -7.95
CA ILE A 83 15.47 -17.19 -7.70
C ILE A 83 14.46 -18.17 -8.31
N ASN A 84 13.83 -18.95 -7.45
CA ASN A 84 12.77 -19.88 -7.80
C ASN A 84 11.42 -19.13 -7.67
N VAL A 85 10.77 -18.85 -8.82
CA VAL A 85 9.58 -17.97 -8.97
C VAL A 85 8.27 -18.61 -8.44
N SER A 86 8.35 -19.79 -7.82
CA SER A 86 7.21 -20.54 -7.25
C SER A 86 6.59 -19.92 -5.98
N HIS A 87 7.03 -18.75 -5.54
CA HIS A 87 6.65 -18.12 -4.26
C HIS A 87 6.39 -16.60 -4.39
N PHE A 88 5.64 -16.14 -5.40
CA PHE A 88 5.37 -14.71 -5.55
C PHE A 88 4.18 -14.22 -4.69
N GLN A 89 4.44 -14.08 -3.40
CA GLN A 89 3.87 -13.02 -2.58
C GLN A 89 4.97 -11.95 -2.59
N LEU A 90 4.70 -10.66 -2.90
CA LEU A 90 5.74 -9.64 -2.75
C LEU A 90 6.28 -9.76 -1.32
N PRO A 91 7.55 -10.17 -1.10
CA PRO A 91 8.15 -9.93 0.19
C PRO A 91 8.06 -8.42 0.42
N ARG A 92 8.07 -7.97 1.67
CA ARG A 92 8.14 -6.53 2.04
C ARG A 92 9.36 -5.76 1.45
N VAL A 93 10.08 -6.38 0.52
CA VAL A 93 11.34 -5.98 -0.06
C VAL A 93 11.16 -5.38 -1.47
N TYR A 94 10.14 -5.70 -2.28
CA TYR A 94 10.05 -5.20 -3.67
C TYR A 94 8.86 -4.25 -3.90
N ILE A 95 9.11 -3.14 -4.60
CA ILE A 95 8.14 -2.06 -4.84
C ILE A 95 7.37 -2.23 -6.17
N SER A 96 7.97 -2.87 -7.18
CA SER A 96 7.38 -3.08 -8.51
C SER A 96 8.07 -4.23 -9.25
N PHE A 97 7.38 -4.81 -10.24
CA PHE A 97 8.00 -5.67 -11.25
C PHE A 97 7.42 -5.37 -12.63
N THR A 98 8.19 -5.63 -13.68
CA THR A 98 7.76 -5.47 -15.08
C THR A 98 7.90 -6.79 -15.81
N LYS A 99 6.82 -7.22 -16.49
CA LYS A 99 6.81 -8.35 -17.42
C LYS A 99 6.87 -7.83 -18.85
N TYR A 100 7.85 -8.30 -19.62
CA TYR A 100 7.94 -8.02 -21.05
C TYR A 100 7.18 -9.10 -21.83
N CYS A 101 6.54 -8.71 -22.92
CA CYS A 101 5.94 -9.65 -23.85
C CYS A 101 6.92 -9.89 -25.00
N GLU A 102 7.49 -11.10 -25.04
CA GLU A 102 8.38 -11.54 -26.12
C GLU A 102 7.79 -11.22 -27.49
N GLU A 103 8.66 -10.86 -28.44
CA GLU A 103 8.31 -10.50 -29.82
C GLU A 103 7.39 -9.26 -29.97
N THR A 104 7.12 -8.51 -28.89
CA THR A 104 6.35 -7.27 -28.93
C THR A 104 7.07 -6.12 -28.23
N ASN A 105 6.63 -4.88 -28.48
CA ASN A 105 7.06 -3.70 -27.73
C ASN A 105 6.19 -3.43 -26.48
N VAL A 106 5.41 -4.42 -26.05
CA VAL A 106 4.47 -4.27 -24.93
C VAL A 106 5.13 -4.77 -23.65
N LYS A 107 4.98 -4.01 -22.57
CA LYS A 107 5.39 -4.39 -21.22
C LYS A 107 4.27 -4.12 -20.23
N PHE A 108 4.12 -4.99 -19.25
CA PHE A 108 3.19 -4.86 -18.14
C PHE A 108 3.97 -4.53 -16.88
N ARG A 109 3.76 -3.33 -16.34
CA ARG A 109 4.35 -2.91 -15.07
C ARG A 109 3.31 -3.05 -13.97
N PHE A 110 3.65 -3.80 -12.93
CA PHE A 110 2.84 -3.96 -11.74
C PHE A 110 3.41 -3.09 -10.64
N VAL A 111 2.56 -2.22 -10.10
CA VAL A 111 2.93 -1.23 -9.10
C VAL A 111 1.98 -1.36 -7.91
N ASP A 112 2.50 -1.21 -6.71
CA ASP A 112 1.72 -1.22 -5.49
C ASP A 112 1.02 0.15 -5.27
N SER A 113 -0.31 0.18 -5.37
CA SER A 113 -1.10 1.38 -5.11
C SER A 113 -0.96 1.89 -3.68
N TYR A 114 -0.67 1.01 -2.70
CA TYR A 114 -0.49 1.40 -1.30
C TYR A 114 0.78 2.23 -1.10
N SER A 115 1.80 2.02 -1.93
CA SER A 115 3.02 2.85 -1.98
C SER A 115 2.77 4.29 -2.48
N PHE A 116 1.55 4.58 -2.97
CA PHE A 116 1.08 5.93 -3.28
C PHE A 116 0.07 6.45 -2.26
N MET A 117 -0.87 5.60 -1.86
CA MET A 117 -1.98 5.95 -0.97
C MET A 117 -1.98 4.98 0.20
N GLY A 118 -1.21 5.31 1.24
CA GLY A 118 -0.96 4.45 2.42
C GLY A 118 -2.14 4.27 3.39
N PHE A 119 -3.37 4.22 2.88
CA PHE A 119 -4.59 4.06 3.66
C PHE A 119 -5.38 2.82 3.22
N SER A 120 -6.33 2.39 4.05
CA SER A 120 -7.22 1.28 3.67
C SER A 120 -8.12 1.68 2.51
N LEU A 121 -8.54 0.70 1.70
CA LEU A 121 -9.49 0.95 0.62
C LEU A 121 -10.80 1.56 1.13
N ASP A 122 -11.23 1.17 2.34
CA ASP A 122 -12.41 1.72 2.99
C ASP A 122 -12.26 3.23 3.24
N ALA A 123 -11.17 3.62 3.91
CA ALA A 123 -10.87 5.02 4.18
C ALA A 123 -10.77 5.83 2.88
N LEU A 124 -10.08 5.31 1.85
CA LEU A 124 -9.94 5.99 0.57
C LEU A 124 -11.27 6.12 -0.19
N SER A 125 -12.09 5.07 -0.20
CA SER A 125 -13.41 5.09 -0.84
C SER A 125 -14.37 6.07 -0.17
N SER A 126 -14.27 6.26 1.15
CA SER A 126 -15.11 7.19 1.91
C SER A 126 -14.83 8.67 1.62
N ILE A 127 -13.68 8.98 1.00
CA ILE A 127 -13.28 10.35 0.65
C ILE A 127 -13.92 10.79 -0.68
N LEU A 128 -14.21 9.84 -1.57
CA LEU A 128 -14.78 10.10 -2.88
C LEU A 128 -16.24 10.57 -2.78
N ILE A 129 -16.62 11.49 -3.66
CA ILE A 129 -18.03 11.87 -3.85
C ILE A 129 -18.70 10.94 -4.88
N GLU A 130 -20.03 10.90 -4.92
CA GLU A 130 -20.77 9.96 -5.79
C GLU A 130 -20.41 10.10 -7.28
N GLU A 131 -20.00 11.28 -7.70
CA GLU A 131 -19.60 11.64 -9.06
C GLU A 131 -18.22 11.09 -9.44
N ASP A 132 -17.35 10.80 -8.47
CA ASP A 132 -15.99 10.31 -8.71
C ASP A 132 -15.97 8.82 -9.11
N PHE A 133 -17.05 8.07 -8.84
CA PHE A 133 -17.17 6.62 -9.11
C PHE A 133 -17.50 6.31 -10.58
N VAL A 134 -16.76 6.91 -11.51
CA VAL A 134 -17.05 6.86 -12.95
C VAL A 134 -16.87 5.44 -13.50
N ASN A 135 -15.76 4.78 -13.17
CA ASN A 135 -15.43 3.45 -13.68
C ASN A 135 -16.35 2.39 -13.06
N LEU A 136 -16.65 2.49 -11.76
CA LEU A 136 -17.60 1.61 -11.10
C LEU A 136 -19.00 1.75 -11.73
N ARG A 137 -19.50 2.97 -11.92
CA ARG A 137 -20.81 3.19 -12.56
C ARG A 137 -20.85 2.69 -14.01
N ASN A 138 -19.74 2.81 -14.74
CA ASN A 138 -19.65 2.27 -16.10
C ASN A 138 -19.64 0.74 -16.12
N GLU A 139 -18.92 0.10 -15.21
CA GLU A 139 -18.88 -1.36 -15.12
C GLU A 139 -20.25 -1.94 -14.73
N PHE A 140 -21.00 -1.22 -13.90
CA PHE A 140 -22.32 -1.58 -13.42
C PHE A 140 -23.45 -0.75 -14.07
N HIS A 141 -23.27 -0.33 -15.33
CA HIS A 141 -24.21 0.56 -16.05
C HIS A 141 -25.63 0.00 -16.20
N ASP A 142 -25.78 -1.32 -16.19
CA ASP A 142 -27.08 -2.00 -16.27
C ASP A 142 -27.84 -2.02 -14.94
N LEU A 143 -27.22 -1.59 -13.83
CA LEU A 143 -27.86 -1.55 -12.53
C LEU A 143 -28.67 -0.27 -12.32
N GLU A 144 -29.80 -0.42 -11.62
CA GLU A 144 -30.51 0.72 -11.05
C GLU A 144 -29.61 1.49 -10.08
N ASP A 145 -29.73 2.81 -10.07
CA ASP A 145 -28.89 3.71 -9.26
C ASP A 145 -28.92 3.35 -7.77
N THR A 146 -30.09 2.98 -7.23
CA THR A 146 -30.25 2.55 -5.83
C THR A 146 -29.44 1.30 -5.49
N LYS A 147 -29.25 0.38 -6.44
CA LYS A 147 -28.41 -0.81 -6.26
C LYS A 147 -26.93 -0.46 -6.40
N CYS A 148 -26.60 0.41 -7.36
CA CYS A 148 -25.24 0.89 -7.56
C CYS A 148 -24.70 1.60 -6.32
N LYS A 149 -25.54 2.39 -5.63
CA LYS A 149 -25.19 3.04 -4.35
C LYS A 149 -24.72 2.09 -3.25
N LEU A 150 -25.15 0.81 -3.28
CA LEU A 150 -24.65 -0.18 -2.33
C LEU A 150 -23.19 -0.57 -2.57
N LEU A 151 -22.65 -0.31 -3.77
CA LEU A 151 -21.29 -0.66 -4.15
C LEU A 151 -20.30 0.50 -4.02
N LEU A 152 -20.75 1.72 -3.66
CA LEU A 152 -19.92 2.92 -3.54
C LEU A 152 -19.09 2.98 -2.24
N ARG A 153 -19.15 1.93 -1.41
CA ARG A 153 -18.32 1.77 -0.22
C ARG A 153 -17.69 0.38 -0.22
N LYS A 154 -16.61 0.23 0.57
CA LYS A 154 -16.00 -1.09 0.74
C LYS A 154 -17.02 -2.07 1.32
N GLY A 155 -17.14 -3.23 0.68
CA GLY A 155 -17.92 -4.34 1.20
C GLY A 155 -17.23 -5.04 2.37
N VAL A 156 -17.88 -6.07 2.91
CA VAL A 156 -17.30 -6.93 3.93
C VAL A 156 -17.25 -8.37 3.46
N PHE A 157 -16.25 -9.11 3.94
CA PHE A 157 -16.06 -10.50 3.55
C PHE A 157 -15.54 -11.32 4.72
N CYS A 158 -16.02 -12.56 4.85
CA CYS A 158 -15.67 -13.49 5.92
C CYS A 158 -14.39 -14.28 5.58
N TYR A 159 -13.24 -13.59 5.56
CA TYR A 159 -11.96 -14.13 5.11
C TYR A 159 -11.54 -15.41 5.83
N ASP A 160 -11.63 -15.42 7.15
CA ASP A 160 -11.21 -16.56 7.98
C ASP A 160 -12.22 -17.71 7.90
N TYR A 161 -13.50 -17.41 7.65
CA TYR A 161 -14.51 -18.43 7.40
C TYR A 161 -14.23 -19.17 6.10
N VAL A 162 -13.88 -18.51 5.00
CA VAL A 162 -13.66 -19.17 3.69
C VAL A 162 -12.28 -19.88 3.63
N ASP A 163 -12.16 -20.97 4.38
CA ASP A 163 -10.96 -21.81 4.48
C ASP A 163 -10.82 -22.84 3.34
N ASN A 164 -11.89 -23.09 2.56
CA ASN A 164 -11.92 -24.05 1.47
C ASN A 164 -12.94 -23.65 0.37
N MET A 165 -12.85 -24.25 -0.82
CA MET A 165 -13.73 -23.86 -1.95
C MET A 165 -15.17 -24.31 -1.79
N ASN A 166 -15.43 -25.37 -1.01
CA ASN A 166 -16.79 -25.86 -0.86
C ASN A 166 -17.66 -24.83 -0.12
N LYS A 167 -17.04 -24.01 0.74
CA LYS A 167 -17.74 -22.88 1.40
C LYS A 167 -18.26 -21.84 0.40
N LEU A 168 -17.59 -21.67 -0.75
CA LEU A 168 -18.10 -20.80 -1.82
C LEU A 168 -19.40 -21.32 -2.46
N GLN A 169 -19.74 -22.61 -2.28
CA GLN A 169 -20.99 -23.19 -2.76
C GLN A 169 -22.14 -23.05 -1.75
N GLU A 170 -21.89 -22.49 -0.56
CA GLU A 170 -22.93 -22.28 0.44
C GLU A 170 -23.97 -21.27 -0.06
N ILE A 171 -25.24 -21.66 0.02
CA ILE A 171 -26.39 -20.90 -0.51
C ILE A 171 -26.95 -19.87 0.47
N GLN A 172 -26.29 -19.69 1.62
CA GLN A 172 -26.68 -18.73 2.65
C GLN A 172 -25.46 -17.87 2.99
N LEU A 173 -25.72 -16.60 3.29
CA LEU A 173 -24.70 -15.74 3.89
C LEU A 173 -24.32 -16.32 5.27
N PRO A 174 -23.02 -16.45 5.60
CA PRO A 174 -22.56 -16.88 6.92
C PRO A 174 -23.12 -16.02 8.05
N ARG A 175 -23.15 -16.56 9.27
CA ARG A 175 -23.67 -15.82 10.43
C ARG A 175 -22.72 -14.68 10.78
N GLN A 176 -23.21 -13.69 11.51
CA GLN A 176 -22.38 -12.55 11.94
C GLN A 176 -21.10 -12.99 12.68
N GLU A 177 -21.20 -14.05 13.50
CA GLU A 177 -20.07 -14.64 14.23
C GLU A 177 -18.98 -15.20 13.29
N ASP A 178 -19.35 -15.64 12.09
CA ASP A 178 -18.44 -16.20 11.09
C ASP A 178 -17.63 -15.10 10.35
N PHE A 179 -17.94 -13.82 10.55
CA PHE A 179 -17.16 -12.70 10.00
C PHE A 179 -16.03 -12.24 10.93
N TYR A 180 -15.75 -12.97 12.01
CA TYR A 180 -14.64 -12.66 12.90
C TYR A 180 -13.29 -12.70 12.16
N SER A 181 -12.47 -11.67 12.37
CA SER A 181 -11.17 -11.49 11.72
C SER A 181 -10.05 -11.79 12.70
N ILE A 182 -9.25 -12.82 12.41
CA ILE A 182 -8.07 -13.20 13.21
C ILE A 182 -7.00 -12.09 13.16
N LEU A 183 -6.95 -11.33 12.07
CA LEU A 183 -5.96 -10.26 11.88
C LEU A 183 -6.20 -9.08 12.84
N THR A 184 -7.46 -8.74 13.08
CA THR A 184 -7.86 -7.61 13.93
C THR A 184 -8.29 -8.05 15.33
N ASP A 185 -8.47 -9.35 15.57
CA ASP A 185 -9.02 -9.91 16.81
C ASP A 185 -10.40 -9.32 17.15
N GLU A 186 -11.20 -9.05 16.11
CA GLU A 186 -12.48 -8.33 16.20
C GLU A 186 -13.55 -9.00 15.32
N GLY A 187 -14.80 -8.93 15.81
CA GLY A 187 -15.98 -9.30 15.03
C GLY A 187 -16.45 -8.15 14.14
N ILE A 188 -17.30 -8.46 13.17
CA ILE A 188 -17.92 -7.44 12.31
C ILE A 188 -18.94 -6.60 13.09
N SER A 189 -19.04 -5.30 12.74
CA SER A 189 -20.08 -4.41 13.26
C SER A 189 -21.48 -4.86 12.82
N LEU A 190 -22.52 -4.49 13.57
CA LEU A 190 -23.91 -4.78 13.19
C LEU A 190 -24.27 -4.09 11.87
N GLU A 191 -23.86 -2.83 11.70
CA GLU A 191 -24.12 -2.03 10.51
C GLU A 191 -23.51 -2.67 9.24
N ASP A 192 -22.26 -3.13 9.32
CA ASP A 192 -21.60 -3.74 8.17
C ASP A 192 -22.19 -5.12 7.84
N TYR A 193 -22.63 -5.87 8.85
CA TYR A 193 -23.32 -7.14 8.62
C TYR A 193 -24.71 -6.92 8.00
N GLU A 194 -25.48 -5.93 8.46
CA GLU A 194 -26.74 -5.54 7.83
C GLU A 194 -26.53 -5.09 6.37
N HIS A 195 -25.45 -4.36 6.10
CA HIS A 195 -25.05 -4.00 4.75
C HIS A 195 -24.74 -5.24 3.90
N ALA A 196 -23.97 -6.20 4.41
CA ALA A 196 -23.70 -7.47 3.73
C ALA A 196 -24.99 -8.23 3.36
N GLN A 197 -25.93 -8.30 4.30
CA GLN A 197 -27.25 -8.90 4.06
C GLN A 197 -28.07 -8.14 3.02
N ASN A 198 -27.95 -6.82 2.98
CA ASN A 198 -28.62 -6.00 1.97
C ASN A 198 -28.03 -6.24 0.58
N VAL A 199 -26.70 -6.27 0.45
CA VAL A 199 -26.00 -6.59 -0.81
C VAL A 199 -26.36 -8.00 -1.28
N TRP A 200 -26.26 -9.01 -0.42
CA TRP A 200 -26.61 -10.39 -0.75
C TRP A 200 -28.03 -10.52 -1.34
N ARG A 201 -29.01 -9.87 -0.71
CA ARG A 201 -30.42 -9.88 -1.16
C ARG A 201 -30.63 -9.08 -2.43
N THR A 202 -30.06 -7.88 -2.52
CA THR A 202 -30.29 -6.94 -3.63
C THR A 202 -29.70 -7.44 -4.95
N PHE A 203 -28.56 -8.13 -4.88
CA PHE A 203 -27.87 -8.71 -6.02
C PHE A 203 -28.24 -10.17 -6.27
N CYS A 204 -29.18 -10.73 -5.48
CA CYS A 204 -29.66 -12.11 -5.61
C CYS A 204 -28.53 -13.14 -5.64
N CYS A 205 -27.49 -12.96 -4.80
CA CYS A 205 -26.37 -13.87 -4.72
C CYS A 205 -26.86 -15.28 -4.38
N ARG A 206 -26.59 -16.25 -5.25
CA ARG A 206 -27.09 -17.64 -5.10
C ARG A 206 -26.22 -18.44 -4.16
N ASN A 207 -24.95 -18.08 -4.07
CA ASN A 207 -23.97 -18.72 -3.21
C ASN A 207 -22.87 -17.73 -2.81
N LEU A 208 -22.04 -18.14 -1.85
CA LEU A 208 -20.95 -17.33 -1.31
C LEU A 208 -19.86 -17.01 -2.35
N GLY A 209 -19.72 -17.84 -3.38
CA GLY A 209 -18.84 -17.59 -4.54
C GLY A 209 -19.29 -16.40 -5.37
N GLU A 210 -20.58 -16.31 -5.71
CA GLU A 210 -21.13 -15.15 -6.43
C GLU A 210 -21.02 -13.86 -5.59
N TYR A 211 -21.19 -13.96 -4.27
CA TYR A 211 -20.94 -12.84 -3.35
C TYR A 211 -19.47 -12.43 -3.32
N ALA A 212 -18.54 -13.40 -3.31
CA ALA A 212 -17.10 -13.15 -3.38
C ALA A 212 -16.69 -12.48 -4.71
N ASP A 213 -17.24 -12.93 -5.83
CA ASP A 213 -16.98 -12.35 -7.15
C ASP A 213 -17.45 -10.89 -7.20
N LEU A 214 -18.66 -10.60 -6.67
CA LEU A 214 -19.16 -9.23 -6.55
C LEU A 214 -18.26 -8.39 -5.64
N TYR A 215 -17.91 -8.91 -4.46
CA TYR A 215 -17.02 -8.26 -3.49
C TYR A 215 -15.68 -7.87 -4.13
N LEU A 216 -15.01 -8.83 -4.80
CA LEU A 216 -13.71 -8.62 -5.43
C LEU A 216 -13.79 -7.63 -6.59
N LYS A 217 -14.83 -7.74 -7.42
CA LYS A 217 -15.06 -6.83 -8.54
C LYS A 217 -15.29 -5.40 -8.05
N THR A 218 -16.09 -5.23 -7.00
CA THR A 218 -16.30 -3.93 -6.36
C THR A 218 -15.01 -3.38 -5.78
N ASP A 219 -14.22 -4.16 -5.04
CA ASP A 219 -12.91 -3.72 -4.50
C ASP A 219 -11.97 -3.21 -5.61
N VAL A 220 -11.91 -3.90 -6.76
CA VAL A 220 -11.10 -3.48 -7.92
C VAL A 220 -11.63 -2.18 -8.54
N MET A 221 -12.94 -2.03 -8.68
CA MET A 221 -13.55 -0.82 -9.25
C MET A 221 -13.38 0.39 -8.33
N LEU A 222 -13.56 0.21 -7.02
CA LEU A 222 -13.29 1.23 -6.02
C LEU A 222 -11.83 1.70 -6.12
N LEU A 223 -10.87 0.77 -6.13
CA LEU A 223 -9.45 1.11 -6.27
C LEU A 223 -9.16 1.84 -7.59
N THR A 224 -9.85 1.45 -8.67
CA THR A 224 -9.70 2.10 -9.98
C THR A 224 -10.15 3.55 -9.92
N ASP A 225 -11.34 3.84 -9.39
CA ASP A 225 -11.84 5.21 -9.27
C ASP A 225 -10.97 6.06 -8.33
N ILE A 226 -10.56 5.50 -7.19
CA ILE A 226 -9.64 6.17 -6.25
C ILE A 226 -8.33 6.55 -6.96
N PHE A 227 -7.72 5.62 -7.70
CA PHE A 227 -6.44 5.86 -8.34
C PHE A 227 -6.56 6.80 -9.54
N GLU A 228 -7.62 6.72 -10.35
CA GLU A 228 -7.87 7.66 -11.44
C GLU A 228 -8.10 9.08 -10.91
N GLN A 229 -8.84 9.24 -9.80
CA GLN A 229 -9.03 10.54 -9.17
C GLN A 229 -7.72 11.11 -8.63
N PHE A 230 -6.91 10.27 -7.98
CA PHE A 230 -5.57 10.63 -7.52
C PHE A 230 -4.67 11.07 -8.70
N ARG A 231 -4.68 10.33 -9.82
CA ARG A 231 -3.95 10.68 -11.05
C ARG A 231 -4.41 12.01 -11.62
N ALA A 232 -5.71 12.24 -11.70
CA ALA A 232 -6.29 13.49 -12.21
C ALA A 232 -5.83 14.69 -11.37
N THR A 233 -5.93 14.58 -10.04
CA THR A 233 -5.50 15.64 -9.11
C THR A 233 -4.00 15.90 -9.21
N CYS A 234 -3.18 14.85 -9.27
CA CYS A 234 -1.73 14.96 -9.44
C CYS A 234 -1.36 15.65 -10.75
N HIS A 235 -2.02 15.27 -11.84
CA HIS A 235 -1.80 15.86 -13.15
C HIS A 235 -2.22 17.34 -13.20
N GLU A 236 -3.37 17.69 -12.63
CA GLU A 236 -3.84 19.08 -12.55
C GLU A 236 -2.89 19.95 -11.71
N THR A 237 -2.44 19.43 -10.56
CA THR A 237 -1.64 20.20 -9.60
C THR A 237 -0.18 20.37 -10.04
N TYR A 238 0.45 19.29 -10.53
CA TYR A 238 1.90 19.26 -10.77
C TYR A 238 2.25 18.97 -12.24
N GLY A 239 1.28 18.60 -13.08
CA GLY A 239 1.51 18.20 -14.47
C GLY A 239 2.37 16.94 -14.61
N LEU A 240 2.33 16.06 -13.60
CA LEU A 240 3.01 14.77 -13.58
C LEU A 240 1.96 13.68 -13.37
N ASP A 241 2.12 12.52 -13.99
CA ASP A 241 1.23 11.38 -13.80
C ASP A 241 1.90 10.37 -12.86
N PRO A 242 1.31 10.08 -11.67
CA PRO A 242 1.91 9.18 -10.70
C PRO A 242 2.01 7.73 -11.20
N ALA A 243 1.28 7.33 -12.25
CA ALA A 243 1.41 6.01 -12.86
C ALA A 243 2.78 5.77 -13.53
N HIS A 244 3.58 6.82 -13.75
CA HIS A 244 4.96 6.69 -14.25
C HIS A 244 6.01 6.50 -13.16
N TYR A 245 5.59 6.52 -11.89
CA TYR A 245 6.47 6.39 -10.73
C TYR A 245 6.28 5.03 -10.05
N TYR A 246 7.18 4.73 -9.11
CA TYR A 246 7.10 3.53 -8.30
C TYR A 246 6.46 3.78 -6.93
N THR A 247 6.63 4.98 -6.38
CA THR A 247 6.11 5.39 -5.06
C THR A 247 5.78 6.88 -5.05
N LEU A 248 4.97 7.31 -4.07
CA LEU A 248 4.67 8.73 -3.88
C LEU A 248 5.92 9.58 -3.58
N PRO A 249 6.90 9.17 -2.75
CA PRO A 249 8.13 9.94 -2.54
C PRO A 249 8.88 10.27 -3.84
N GLY A 250 9.06 9.30 -4.73
CA GLY A 250 9.70 9.53 -6.03
C GLY A 250 8.92 10.51 -6.91
N TYR A 251 7.59 10.39 -6.91
CA TYR A 251 6.70 11.36 -7.57
C TYR A 251 6.86 12.77 -6.99
N THR A 252 6.85 12.92 -5.65
CA THR A 252 6.97 14.22 -4.98
C THR A 252 8.33 14.85 -5.17
N TRP A 253 9.39 14.05 -5.28
CA TRP A 253 10.75 14.51 -5.56
C TRP A 253 10.83 15.18 -6.94
N ASP A 254 10.32 14.50 -7.97
CA ASP A 254 10.26 15.07 -9.32
C ASP A 254 9.32 16.27 -9.41
N ALA A 255 8.19 16.24 -8.69
CA ALA A 255 7.30 17.40 -8.59
C ALA A 255 8.03 18.62 -8.00
N MET A 256 8.82 18.41 -6.94
CA MET A 256 9.65 19.44 -6.32
C MET A 256 10.71 19.96 -7.29
N LEU A 257 11.45 19.09 -7.98
CA LEU A 257 12.46 19.48 -8.96
C LEU A 257 11.85 20.26 -10.12
N LYS A 258 10.70 19.83 -10.64
CA LYS A 258 9.97 20.52 -11.72
C LYS A 258 9.51 21.91 -11.30
N HIS A 259 9.05 22.05 -10.05
CA HIS A 259 8.56 23.32 -9.52
C HIS A 259 9.70 24.31 -9.25
N THR A 260 10.73 23.87 -8.53
CA THR A 260 11.85 24.71 -8.10
C THR A 260 12.87 24.96 -9.20
N LYS A 261 13.01 24.02 -10.15
CA LYS A 261 14.03 24.01 -11.20
C LYS A 261 15.47 24.08 -10.66
N CYS A 262 15.66 23.68 -9.40
CA CYS A 262 16.99 23.63 -8.82
C CYS A 262 17.80 22.46 -9.43
N SER A 263 19.12 22.60 -9.40
CA SER A 263 20.05 21.52 -9.76
C SER A 263 20.70 21.03 -8.46
N LEU A 264 20.37 19.82 -8.04
CA LEU A 264 20.95 19.21 -6.85
C LEU A 264 22.29 18.58 -7.21
N GLU A 265 23.33 18.88 -6.44
CA GLU A 265 24.62 18.21 -6.55
C GLU A 265 24.54 16.82 -5.93
N THR A 266 25.03 15.82 -6.66
CA THR A 266 25.20 14.47 -6.10
C THR A 266 26.52 14.40 -5.36
N ILE A 267 26.48 14.10 -4.05
CA ILE A 267 27.67 13.90 -3.24
C ILE A 267 28.50 12.75 -3.82
N GLN A 268 29.74 13.03 -4.23
CA GLN A 268 30.66 12.04 -4.81
C GLN A 268 31.60 11.42 -3.78
N ASP A 269 31.87 12.13 -2.68
CA ASP A 269 32.76 11.69 -1.61
C ASP A 269 31.97 10.88 -0.56
N VAL A 270 32.36 9.63 -0.36
CA VAL A 270 31.72 8.71 0.60
C VAL A 270 31.87 9.21 2.04
N ASP A 271 32.97 9.87 2.39
CA ASP A 271 33.20 10.35 3.75
C ASP A 271 32.29 11.55 4.05
N ILE A 272 32.05 12.42 3.06
CA ILE A 272 31.08 13.51 3.17
C ILE A 272 29.67 12.96 3.32
N LEU A 273 29.31 11.94 2.52
CA LEU A 273 28.00 11.29 2.62
C LEU A 273 27.77 10.71 4.01
N LEU A 274 28.71 9.90 4.51
CA LEU A 274 28.64 9.29 5.85
C LEU A 274 28.58 10.34 6.96
N PHE A 275 29.28 11.46 6.79
CA PHE A 275 29.20 12.59 7.72
C PHE A 275 27.77 13.16 7.79
N PHE A 276 27.13 13.44 6.65
CA PHE A 276 25.74 13.90 6.61
C PHE A 276 24.80 12.86 7.22
N GLU A 277 24.90 11.59 6.83
CA GLU A 277 24.06 10.51 7.37
C GLU A 277 24.20 10.38 8.89
N SER A 278 25.42 10.50 9.41
CA SER A 278 25.68 10.48 10.86
C SER A 278 25.06 11.66 11.61
N GLY A 279 24.74 12.74 10.91
CA GLY A 279 24.06 13.94 11.41
C GLY A 279 22.53 13.87 11.37
N VAL A 280 21.95 12.95 10.60
CA VAL A 280 20.49 12.84 10.45
C VAL A 280 19.86 12.38 11.78
N ARG A 281 18.83 13.12 12.23
CA ARG A 281 18.04 12.80 13.42
C ARG A 281 16.55 12.84 13.06
N GLY A 282 15.77 11.98 13.70
CA GLY A 282 14.31 12.01 13.60
C GLY A 282 13.68 13.12 14.45
N GLY A 283 12.36 13.09 14.57
CA GLY A 283 11.62 14.04 15.40
C GLY A 283 12.01 13.96 16.88
N LEU A 284 12.10 15.12 17.54
CA LEU A 284 12.36 15.19 18.98
C LEU A 284 11.15 14.68 19.76
N SER A 285 11.32 13.59 20.51
CA SER A 285 10.32 13.08 21.45
C SER A 285 10.86 13.14 22.88
N GLN A 286 10.24 13.97 23.72
CA GLN A 286 10.66 14.19 25.10
C GLN A 286 9.46 14.14 26.05
N CYS A 287 9.58 13.30 27.08
CA CYS A 287 8.62 13.24 28.18
C CYS A 287 9.26 13.83 29.46
N SER A 288 9.12 15.14 29.66
CA SER A 288 9.69 15.84 30.83
C SER A 288 8.93 15.57 32.13
N ASN A 289 7.64 15.19 32.04
CA ASN A 289 6.84 14.76 33.17
C ASN A 289 6.04 13.51 32.78
N ARG A 290 6.26 12.41 33.50
CA ARG A 290 5.68 11.09 33.21
C ARG A 290 4.15 11.06 33.35
N TYR A 291 3.59 11.84 34.27
CA TYR A 291 2.16 11.81 34.54
C TYR A 291 1.63 13.14 35.05
N SER A 292 0.49 13.55 34.52
CA SER A 292 -0.12 14.83 34.84
C SER A 292 -1.62 14.73 34.58
N ILE A 293 -2.43 15.01 35.60
CA ILE A 293 -3.90 15.11 35.47
C ILE A 293 -4.28 16.58 35.52
N ALA A 294 -5.22 17.00 34.67
CA ALA A 294 -5.86 18.29 34.79
C ALA A 294 -6.74 18.36 36.06
N ASN A 295 -6.72 19.49 36.76
CA ASN A 295 -7.65 19.77 37.85
C ASN A 295 -8.27 21.14 37.62
N ASN A 296 -9.38 21.20 36.91
CA ASN A 296 -10.09 22.46 36.69
C ASN A 296 -11.59 22.20 36.57
N LYS A 297 -12.40 23.25 36.76
CA LYS A 297 -13.88 23.16 36.80
C LYS A 297 -14.55 22.62 35.53
N TYR A 298 -13.81 22.43 34.43
CA TYR A 298 -14.33 21.96 33.15
C TYR A 298 -14.15 20.45 32.94
N VAL A 299 -13.41 19.76 33.82
CA VAL A 299 -13.13 18.32 33.68
C VAL A 299 -13.84 17.50 34.76
N PRO A 300 -14.33 16.28 34.47
CA PRO A 300 -14.87 15.37 35.46
C PRO A 300 -13.86 15.06 36.57
N GLY A 301 -14.31 15.00 37.83
CA GLY A 301 -13.44 14.73 38.98
C GLY A 301 -12.69 15.94 39.53
N TYR A 302 -13.09 17.17 39.16
CA TYR A 302 -12.56 18.41 39.72
C TYR A 302 -12.63 18.44 41.26
N ASN A 303 -11.51 18.77 41.89
CA ASN A 303 -11.40 18.97 43.34
C ASN A 303 -11.12 20.44 43.64
N SER A 304 -12.07 21.13 44.29
CA SER A 304 -11.95 22.54 44.69
C SER A 304 -10.88 22.80 45.75
N GLU A 305 -10.51 21.77 46.51
CA GLU A 305 -9.49 21.86 47.57
C GLU A 305 -8.06 21.74 47.02
N ALA A 306 -7.91 21.28 45.76
CA ALA A 306 -6.62 21.15 45.11
C ALA A 306 -6.33 22.33 44.16
N PRO A 307 -5.06 22.71 43.94
CA PRO A 307 -4.71 23.78 43.02
C PRO A 307 -5.25 23.53 41.61
N SER A 308 -5.71 24.61 40.95
CA SER A 308 -6.14 24.52 39.57
C SER A 308 -4.98 24.18 38.64
N LYS A 309 -5.18 23.22 37.75
CA LYS A 309 -4.21 22.72 36.79
C LYS A 309 -4.86 22.49 35.43
N TYR A 310 -4.29 23.10 34.42
CA TYR A 310 -4.74 22.99 33.03
C TYR A 310 -3.70 22.22 32.22
N LEU A 311 -4.17 21.45 31.25
CA LEU A 311 -3.33 20.83 30.22
C LEU A 311 -3.71 21.47 28.90
N MET A 312 -2.71 21.86 28.12
CA MET A 312 -2.89 22.49 26.82
C MET A 312 -2.11 21.68 25.79
N TYR A 313 -2.75 21.40 24.66
CA TYR A 313 -2.16 20.71 23.52
C TYR A 313 -1.89 21.73 22.43
N PHE A 314 -0.66 21.72 21.91
CA PHE A 314 -0.25 22.52 20.76
C PHE A 314 0.26 21.59 19.68
N ASP A 315 -0.18 21.83 18.46
CA ASP A 315 0.26 21.10 17.28
C ASP A 315 0.66 22.10 16.20
N VAL A 316 1.80 21.86 15.55
CA VAL A 316 2.33 22.73 14.52
C VAL A 316 1.89 22.18 13.16
N ASN A 317 1.01 22.92 12.48
CA ASN A 317 0.53 22.56 11.15
C ASN A 317 1.70 22.46 10.16
N ASN A 318 1.90 21.28 9.56
CA ASN A 318 2.90 21.03 8.52
C ASN A 318 4.33 21.50 8.90
N LEU A 319 4.82 21.07 10.08
CA LEU A 319 6.14 21.43 10.60
C LEU A 319 7.27 21.22 9.58
N TYR A 320 7.34 20.03 8.95
CA TYR A 320 8.38 19.74 7.96
C TYR A 320 8.21 20.56 6.69
N GLY A 321 7.00 20.78 6.19
CA GLY A 321 6.77 21.64 5.02
C GLY A 321 7.21 23.09 5.26
N TRP A 322 6.98 23.62 6.46
CA TRP A 322 7.50 24.92 6.85
C TRP A 322 9.03 24.95 6.88
N ALA A 323 9.67 23.91 7.46
CA ALA A 323 11.12 23.79 7.50
C ALA A 323 11.72 23.64 6.09
N MET A 324 11.07 22.88 5.21
CA MET A 324 11.46 22.71 3.80
C MET A 324 11.28 23.98 2.96
N SER A 325 10.52 24.96 3.45
CA SER A 325 10.38 26.28 2.82
C SER A 325 11.52 27.24 3.23
N GLN A 326 12.40 26.82 4.13
CA GLN A 326 13.61 27.56 4.49
C GLN A 326 14.77 27.19 3.55
N TYR A 327 15.92 27.83 3.73
CA TYR A 327 17.11 27.54 2.94
C TYR A 327 17.69 26.17 3.31
N LEU A 328 17.87 25.35 2.28
CA LEU A 328 18.42 24.00 2.39
C LEU A 328 19.71 23.89 1.58
N PRO A 329 20.69 23.09 2.04
CA PRO A 329 21.89 22.80 1.25
C PRO A 329 21.51 22.02 -0.02
N PHE A 330 22.07 22.41 -1.16
CA PHE A 330 21.77 21.78 -2.44
C PHE A 330 23.02 21.49 -3.30
N GLY A 331 24.19 21.98 -2.91
CA GLY A 331 25.47 21.74 -3.58
C GLY A 331 26.64 22.54 -2.98
N GLY A 332 27.81 22.40 -3.59
CA GLY A 332 29.09 22.96 -3.14
C GLY A 332 29.68 22.20 -1.94
N PHE A 333 29.55 20.87 -1.90
CA PHE A 333 29.96 20.09 -0.73
C PHE A 333 31.47 19.90 -0.70
N GLU A 334 32.14 20.50 0.28
CA GLU A 334 33.59 20.39 0.48
C GLU A 334 33.97 20.31 1.96
N TRP A 335 35.09 19.64 2.24
CA TRP A 335 35.69 19.66 3.57
C TRP A 335 36.38 21.00 3.83
N LEU A 336 36.09 21.60 4.98
CA LEU A 336 36.82 22.77 5.46
C LEU A 336 38.24 22.36 5.85
N THR A 337 39.25 22.96 5.23
CA THR A 337 40.66 22.69 5.52
C THR A 337 41.19 23.50 6.70
N ASP A 338 40.58 24.65 7.00
CA ASP A 338 40.91 25.51 8.13
C ASP A 338 39.64 25.98 8.83
N LEU A 339 39.55 25.72 10.14
CA LEU A 339 38.41 26.10 10.98
C LEU A 339 38.53 27.53 11.50
N GLU A 340 39.74 28.12 11.51
CA GLU A 340 39.97 29.47 12.04
C GLU A 340 39.42 30.56 11.10
N ASP A 341 39.38 30.28 9.80
CA ASP A 341 38.82 31.18 8.77
C ASP A 341 37.31 30.98 8.55
N PHE A 342 36.69 29.95 9.17
CA PHE A 342 35.27 29.66 8.99
C PHE A 342 34.40 30.50 9.92
N ASN A 343 33.98 31.66 9.42
CA ASN A 343 33.06 32.53 10.16
C ASN A 343 31.60 32.08 9.99
N ILE A 344 31.09 31.34 10.97
CA ILE A 344 29.69 30.88 11.05
C ILE A 344 28.69 32.05 10.92
N ILE A 345 29.06 33.25 11.37
CA ILE A 345 28.20 34.45 11.36
C ILE A 345 28.19 35.12 9.98
N GLN A 346 29.27 35.00 9.19
CA GLN A 346 29.36 35.51 7.81
C GLN A 346 29.01 34.47 6.75
N THR A 347 28.93 33.20 7.14
CA THR A 347 28.35 32.18 6.27
C THR A 347 26.88 32.56 6.12
N SER A 348 26.57 33.20 5.00
CA SER A 348 25.21 33.51 4.60
C SER A 348 24.44 32.19 4.59
N VAL A 349 23.72 31.91 5.67
CA VAL A 349 22.39 31.35 5.49
C VAL A 349 21.69 32.46 4.74
N ILE A 350 21.75 32.42 3.40
CA ILE A 350 21.00 33.35 2.56
C ILE A 350 19.56 33.24 3.10
N PHE A 351 18.95 34.35 3.51
CA PHE A 351 17.63 34.40 4.16
C PHE A 351 16.53 34.82 3.19
#